data_AF-A0AAW5BTS4-F1
#
_entry.id   AF-A0AAW5BTS4-F1
#
_cell.length_a   1.000
_cell.length_b   1.000
_cell.length_c   1.000
_cell.angle_alpha   90.00
_cell.angle_beta   90.00
_cell.angle_gamma   90.00
#
_symmetry.space_group_name_H-M   'P 1'
#
loop_
_entity.id
_entity.type
_entity.pdbx_description
1 polymer ?
#
loop_
_entity_poly.entity_id
_entity_poly.type
_entity_poly.pdbx_seq_one_letter_code
_entity_poly.pdbx_strand_id
1 'polypeptide(L)'
;MRRLQKAMIGVFCGGVFLAGLGTGIAVYEVSSFTYMGEKEAGPVEMKTESFEYAFEPKEEGRFRIGCYGGYQSEKELVQDPDVPENTVRFLLTYNSKAIRPYLEYGDGDGAWIDYNYISDDFVTFMECKDQIMKDLKERKISSYHTPTIQEFKVLVNPATVDRIELIR
;
A
#
# COMPACT_ATOMS: atom_id res chain seq x y z
N MET A 1 4.46 -19.01 3.30
CA MET A 1 5.85 -19.03 3.79
C MET A 1 6.51 -20.38 3.53
N ARG A 2 7.56 -20.41 2.70
CA ARG A 2 8.25 -21.65 2.27
C ARG A 2 9.17 -22.18 3.39
N ARG A 3 9.34 -23.50 3.50
CA ARG A 3 10.11 -24.17 4.58
C ARG A 3 11.52 -23.60 4.81
N LEU A 4 12.17 -23.10 3.75
CA LEU A 4 13.48 -22.45 3.84
C LEU A 4 13.48 -21.15 4.67
N GLN A 5 12.43 -20.34 4.56
CA GLN A 5 12.34 -19.07 5.29
C GLN A 5 12.27 -19.29 6.81
N LYS A 6 11.57 -20.37 7.23
CA LYS A 6 11.50 -20.77 8.66
C LYS A 6 12.86 -21.24 9.19
N ALA A 7 13.63 -21.96 8.37
CA ALA A 7 14.96 -22.43 8.76
C ALA A 7 15.95 -21.27 8.91
N MET A 8 15.90 -20.27 8.03
CA MET A 8 16.78 -19.10 8.10
C MET A 8 16.48 -18.21 9.32
N ILE A 9 15.20 -18.01 9.67
CA ILE A 9 14.82 -17.30 10.90
C ILE A 9 15.32 -18.06 12.14
N GLY A 10 15.18 -19.39 12.16
CA GLY A 10 15.67 -20.22 13.25
C GLY A 10 17.20 -20.12 13.45
N VAL A 11 17.98 -20.14 12.36
CA VAL A 11 19.44 -19.99 12.41
C VAL A 11 19.86 -18.58 12.82
N PHE A 12 19.18 -17.54 12.32
CA PHE A 12 19.44 -16.16 12.70
C PHE A 12 19.18 -15.92 14.20
N CYS A 13 18.02 -16.34 14.70
CA CYS A 13 17.72 -16.28 16.13
C CYS A 13 18.72 -17.11 16.95
N GLY A 14 19.03 -18.34 16.53
CA GLY A 14 20.01 -19.19 17.20
C GLY A 14 21.41 -18.59 17.28
N GLY A 15 21.88 -17.94 16.22
CA GLY A 15 23.18 -17.27 16.18
C GLY A 15 23.25 -16.05 17.12
N VAL A 16 22.16 -15.26 17.19
CA VAL A 16 22.07 -14.12 18.12
C VAL A 16 22.04 -14.59 19.58
N PHE A 17 21.40 -15.75 19.88
CA PHE A 17 21.38 -16.33 21.22
C PHE A 17 22.70 -16.97 21.67
N LEU A 18 23.52 -17.47 20.74
CA LEU A 18 24.79 -18.13 21.07
C LEU A 18 25.97 -17.17 21.21
N ALA A 19 25.90 -15.97 20.61
CA ALA A 19 26.98 -14.98 20.66
C ALA A 19 26.89 -13.98 21.83
N GLY A 20 25.81 -13.99 22.62
CA GLY A 20 25.60 -13.07 23.75
C GLY A 20 25.35 -13.80 25.07
N LEU A 21 26.11 -13.45 26.10
CA LEU A 21 26.06 -13.97 27.48
C LEU A 21 24.63 -14.18 28.02
N GLY A 22 24.25 -15.43 28.28
CA GLY A 22 23.20 -15.77 29.24
C GLY A 22 21.81 -16.00 28.65
N THR A 23 21.54 -17.25 28.28
CA THR A 23 20.22 -17.77 27.90
C THR A 23 19.13 -17.51 28.96
N GLY A 24 19.50 -17.27 30.23
CA GLY A 24 18.58 -16.93 31.32
C GLY A 24 18.21 -15.44 31.46
N ILE A 25 19.06 -14.51 31.03
CA ILE A 25 18.75 -13.07 31.01
C ILE A 25 17.92 -12.73 29.75
N ALA A 26 18.21 -13.40 28.64
CA ALA A 26 17.53 -13.20 27.36
C ALA A 26 16.00 -13.42 27.42
N VAL A 27 15.51 -14.39 28.21
CA VAL A 27 14.05 -14.64 28.33
C VAL A 27 13.34 -13.52 29.10
N TYR A 28 13.97 -12.98 30.14
CA TYR A 28 13.43 -11.84 30.89
C TYR A 28 13.47 -10.55 30.05
N GLU A 29 14.56 -10.34 29.29
CA GLU A 29 14.68 -9.16 28.43
C GLU A 29 13.74 -9.21 27.22
N VAL A 30 13.50 -10.37 26.60
CA VAL A 30 12.53 -10.51 25.50
C VAL A 30 11.09 -10.29 26.00
N SER A 31 10.76 -10.68 27.23
CA SER A 31 9.44 -10.41 27.83
C SER A 31 9.19 -8.91 28.13
N SER A 32 10.24 -8.07 28.16
CA SER A 32 10.11 -6.63 28.37
C SER A 32 9.84 -5.84 27.09
N PHE A 33 9.85 -6.50 25.93
CA PHE A 33 9.59 -5.82 24.67
C PHE A 33 8.13 -5.40 24.54
N THR A 34 7.94 -4.14 24.17
CA THR A 34 6.61 -3.57 23.92
C THR A 34 6.36 -3.50 22.41
N TYR A 35 5.23 -4.04 21.95
CA TYR A 35 4.78 -3.84 20.59
C TYR A 35 4.13 -2.46 20.45
N MET A 36 4.65 -1.64 19.53
CA MET A 36 4.25 -0.24 19.36
C MET A 36 3.23 -0.03 18.24
N GLY A 37 2.80 -1.10 17.56
CA GLY A 37 1.89 -1.01 16.42
C GLY A 37 2.60 -0.84 15.08
N GLU A 38 1.88 -0.28 14.11
CA GLU A 38 2.38 0.00 12.77
C GLU A 38 3.16 1.32 12.73
N LYS A 39 4.25 1.33 11.98
CA LYS A 39 5.05 2.52 11.69
C LYS A 39 5.31 2.60 10.20
N GLU A 40 5.23 3.81 9.68
CA GLU A 40 5.70 4.09 8.32
C GLU A 40 7.22 3.99 8.27
N ALA A 41 7.74 3.35 7.23
CA ALA A 41 9.16 3.20 7.00
C ALA A 41 9.51 3.20 5.52
N GLY A 42 10.75 3.54 5.23
CA GLY A 42 11.24 3.61 3.86
C GLY A 42 11.07 4.98 3.22
N PRO A 43 11.44 5.08 1.94
CA PRO A 43 11.44 6.34 1.22
C PRO A 43 10.02 6.70 0.80
N VAL A 44 9.64 7.95 1.04
CA VAL A 44 8.31 8.47 0.72
C VAL A 44 8.46 9.64 -0.23
N GLU A 45 7.97 9.46 -1.47
CA GLU A 45 7.88 10.52 -2.47
C GLU A 45 6.47 10.51 -3.06
N MET A 46 5.58 11.27 -2.41
CA MET A 46 4.19 11.38 -2.83
C MET A 46 4.09 12.12 -4.16
N LYS A 47 3.39 11.52 -5.11
CA LYS A 47 3.05 12.09 -6.41
C LYS A 47 1.57 11.96 -6.65
N THR A 48 1.00 13.00 -7.25
CA THR A 48 -0.38 13.00 -7.73
C THR A 48 -0.36 12.81 -9.23
N GLU A 49 -1.09 11.81 -9.72
CA GLU A 49 -1.19 11.49 -11.14
C GLU A 49 -2.66 11.30 -11.52
N SER A 50 -3.01 11.74 -12.74
CA SER A 50 -4.36 11.63 -13.28
C SER A 50 -4.40 10.60 -14.41
N PHE A 51 -5.34 9.66 -14.32
CA PHE A 51 -5.62 8.69 -15.38
C PHE A 51 -7.03 8.95 -15.92
N GLU A 52 -7.16 9.04 -17.24
CA GLU A 52 -8.45 9.26 -17.89
C GLU A 52 -8.85 8.04 -18.69
N TYR A 53 -10.14 7.70 -18.61
CA TYR A 53 -10.73 6.63 -19.39
C TYR A 53 -12.07 7.09 -19.97
N ALA A 54 -12.16 7.11 -21.29
CA ALA A 54 -13.42 7.27 -22.00
C ALA A 54 -14.05 5.88 -22.19
N PHE A 55 -15.30 5.72 -21.77
CA PHE A 55 -16.03 4.47 -21.89
C PHE A 55 -17.25 4.65 -22.78
N GLU A 56 -17.67 3.57 -23.44
CA GLU A 56 -18.91 3.56 -24.20
C GLU A 56 -20.08 3.21 -23.25
N PRO A 57 -21.09 4.08 -23.11
CA PRO A 57 -22.21 3.83 -22.21
C PRO A 57 -23.03 2.64 -22.74
N LYS A 58 -23.17 1.60 -21.92
CA LYS A 58 -24.06 0.47 -22.22
C LYS A 58 -25.51 0.84 -21.92
N GLU A 59 -26.45 0.31 -22.71
CA GLU A 59 -27.89 0.51 -22.50
C GLU A 59 -28.37 -0.15 -21.20
N GLU A 60 -27.75 -1.26 -20.80
CA GLU A 60 -28.01 -1.97 -19.56
C GLU A 60 -26.71 -2.19 -18.75
N GLY A 61 -26.77 -1.92 -17.45
CA GLY A 61 -25.64 -2.09 -16.51
C GLY A 61 -24.96 -0.77 -16.10
N ARG A 62 -24.26 -0.79 -14.97
CA ARG A 62 -23.42 0.32 -14.50
C ARG A 62 -21.96 0.05 -14.81
N PHE A 63 -21.24 1.08 -15.27
CA PHE A 63 -19.81 1.03 -15.50
C PHE A 63 -19.09 0.99 -14.16
N ARG A 64 -18.31 -0.07 -13.92
CA ARG A 64 -17.65 -0.30 -12.64
C ARG A 64 -16.33 0.42 -12.56
N ILE A 65 -16.13 1.19 -11.50
CA ILE A 65 -14.87 1.89 -11.23
C ILE A 65 -14.30 1.48 -9.89
N GLY A 66 -12.98 1.45 -9.77
CA GLY A 66 -12.36 1.08 -8.49
C GLY A 66 -10.86 1.29 -8.45
N CYS A 67 -10.30 0.97 -7.30
CA CYS A 67 -8.86 0.84 -7.12
C CYS A 67 -8.60 -0.48 -6.38
N TYR A 68 -7.79 -1.34 -6.99
CA TYR A 68 -7.39 -2.62 -6.42
C TYR A 68 -6.21 -2.38 -5.45
N GLY A 69 -6.22 -3.06 -4.30
CA GLY A 69 -5.11 -3.00 -3.32
C GLY A 69 -5.13 -1.85 -2.30
N GLY A 70 -5.96 -0.82 -2.46
CA GLY A 70 -6.12 0.29 -1.51
C GLY A 70 -7.06 -0.02 -0.35
N TYR A 71 -6.69 -0.93 0.56
CA TYR A 71 -7.53 -1.27 1.74
C TYR A 71 -7.62 -0.14 2.79
N GLN A 72 -6.77 0.89 2.68
CA GLN A 72 -6.65 1.99 3.65
C GLN A 72 -6.89 3.38 3.05
N SER A 73 -7.10 3.54 1.74
CA SER A 73 -7.27 4.86 1.13
C SER A 73 -8.73 5.32 1.20
N GLU A 74 -8.92 6.60 1.52
CA GLU A 74 -10.22 7.25 1.33
C GLU A 74 -10.56 7.24 -0.16
N LYS A 75 -11.66 6.56 -0.49
CA LYS A 75 -12.20 6.50 -1.85
C LYS A 75 -13.32 7.54 -1.94
N GLU A 76 -13.10 8.58 -2.72
CA GLU A 76 -14.08 9.65 -2.90
C GLU A 76 -14.52 9.73 -4.36
N LEU A 77 -15.84 9.74 -4.59
CA LEU A 77 -16.43 10.04 -5.88
C LEU A 77 -16.84 11.51 -5.91
N VAL A 78 -16.21 12.29 -6.76
CA VAL A 78 -16.43 13.73 -6.91
C VAL A 78 -17.10 13.98 -8.26
N GLN A 79 -18.15 14.79 -8.26
CA GLN A 79 -18.80 15.22 -9.49
C GLN A 79 -18.12 16.49 -10.00
N ASP A 80 -17.64 16.45 -11.24
CA ASP A 80 -16.91 17.56 -11.87
C ASP A 80 -17.48 17.82 -13.28
N PRO A 81 -18.15 18.98 -13.51
CA PRO A 81 -18.67 19.35 -14.82
C PRO A 81 -17.61 19.51 -15.92
N ASP A 82 -16.35 19.71 -15.55
CA ASP A 82 -15.25 19.90 -16.52
C ASP A 82 -14.79 18.56 -17.13
N VAL A 83 -15.17 17.43 -16.53
CA VAL A 83 -14.89 16.10 -17.09
C VAL A 83 -15.89 15.86 -18.24
N PRO A 84 -15.43 15.43 -19.44
CA PRO A 84 -16.34 15.14 -20.54
C PRO A 84 -17.36 14.04 -20.17
N GLU A 85 -18.54 14.07 -20.78
CA GLU A 85 -19.52 12.99 -20.62
C GLU A 85 -18.92 11.64 -21.01
N ASN A 86 -19.33 10.57 -20.32
CA ASN A 86 -18.80 9.21 -20.52
C ASN A 86 -17.28 9.09 -20.35
N THR A 87 -16.67 10.00 -19.58
CA THR A 87 -15.26 9.95 -19.20
C THR A 87 -15.12 9.90 -17.69
N VAL A 88 -14.20 9.07 -17.20
CA VAL A 88 -13.82 8.98 -15.80
C VAL A 88 -12.38 9.45 -15.64
N ARG A 89 -12.13 10.34 -14.69
CA ARG A 89 -10.79 10.78 -14.32
C ARG A 89 -10.45 10.26 -12.93
N PHE A 90 -9.46 9.38 -12.85
CA PHE A 90 -8.90 8.89 -11.59
C PHE A 90 -7.77 9.81 -11.17
N LEU A 91 -7.87 10.41 -9.98
CA LEU A 91 -6.82 11.20 -9.36
C LEU A 91 -6.25 10.41 -8.20
N LEU A 92 -4.98 10.00 -8.33
CA LEU A 92 -4.30 9.14 -7.38
C LEU A 92 -3.12 9.89 -6.77
N THR A 93 -3.07 9.97 -5.44
CA THR A 93 -1.88 10.41 -4.70
C THR A 93 -1.19 9.19 -4.08
N TYR A 94 0.01 8.88 -4.57
CA TYR A 94 0.74 7.66 -4.22
C TYR A 94 2.24 7.89 -4.00
N ASN A 95 2.88 6.97 -3.27
CA ASN A 95 4.32 6.96 -3.09
C ASN A 95 5.02 6.37 -4.32
N SER A 96 5.62 7.23 -5.13
CA SER A 96 6.34 6.86 -6.35
C SER A 96 7.65 6.11 -6.13
N LYS A 97 8.09 5.94 -4.88
CA LYS A 97 9.17 5.02 -4.52
C LYS A 97 8.68 3.62 -4.15
N ALA A 98 7.40 3.47 -3.81
CA ALA A 98 6.81 2.21 -3.39
C ALA A 98 6.13 1.48 -4.53
N ILE A 99 5.32 2.20 -5.32
CA ILE A 99 4.45 1.60 -6.32
C ILE A 99 4.52 2.33 -7.65
N ARG A 100 4.13 1.61 -8.71
CA ARG A 100 3.83 2.17 -10.03
C ARG A 100 2.38 1.84 -10.39
N PRO A 101 1.47 2.82 -10.33
CA PRO A 101 0.08 2.62 -10.71
C PRO A 101 -0.07 2.49 -12.22
N TYR A 102 -1.12 1.80 -12.64
CA TYR A 102 -1.54 1.70 -14.03
C TYR A 102 -3.07 1.55 -14.10
N LEU A 103 -3.62 1.99 -15.23
CA LEU A 103 -5.03 1.80 -15.55
C LEU A 103 -5.23 0.41 -16.16
N GLU A 104 -6.14 -0.35 -15.59
CA GLU A 104 -6.62 -1.62 -16.13
C GLU A 104 -8.10 -1.49 -16.46
N TYR A 105 -8.52 -2.12 -17.56
CA TYR A 105 -9.89 -2.07 -18.03
C TYR A 105 -10.35 -3.50 -18.36
N GLY A 106 -11.50 -3.90 -17.83
CA GLY A 106 -12.10 -5.19 -18.14
C GLY A 106 -13.09 -5.02 -19.29
N ASP A 107 -12.87 -5.70 -20.42
CA ASP A 107 -13.75 -5.91 -21.58
C ASP A 107 -14.99 -4.98 -21.75
N GLY A 108 -14.79 -3.66 -21.56
CA GLY A 108 -15.84 -2.63 -21.60
C GLY A 108 -16.83 -2.59 -20.42
N ASP A 109 -16.63 -3.36 -19.35
CA ASP A 109 -17.52 -3.42 -18.17
C ASP A 109 -17.02 -2.61 -16.96
N GLY A 110 -15.75 -2.22 -16.97
CA GLY A 110 -15.19 -1.40 -15.91
C GLY A 110 -13.74 -1.00 -16.11
N ALA A 111 -13.31 -0.04 -15.32
CA ALA A 111 -11.93 0.43 -15.25
C ALA A 111 -11.48 0.57 -13.81
N TRP A 112 -10.29 0.09 -13.49
CA TRP A 112 -9.72 0.21 -12.15
C TRP A 112 -8.25 0.60 -12.20
N ILE A 113 -7.81 1.27 -11.14
CA ILE A 113 -6.40 1.50 -10.91
C ILE A 113 -5.84 0.33 -10.13
N ASP A 114 -4.86 -0.34 -10.70
CA ASP A 114 -4.02 -1.32 -10.02
C ASP A 114 -2.57 -0.80 -9.97
N TYR A 115 -1.69 -1.49 -9.27
CA TYR A 115 -0.31 -1.04 -9.10
C TYR A 115 0.67 -2.19 -8.93
N ASN A 116 1.87 -1.98 -9.48
CA ASN A 116 3.01 -2.85 -9.25
C ASN A 116 3.85 -2.33 -8.09
N TYR A 117 4.22 -3.20 -7.16
CA TYR A 117 5.27 -2.87 -6.19
C TYR A 117 6.61 -2.73 -6.90
N ILE A 118 7.27 -1.59 -6.69
CA ILE A 118 8.60 -1.30 -7.23
C ILE A 118 9.64 -1.07 -6.13
N SER A 119 9.22 -0.97 -4.87
CA SER A 119 10.13 -0.91 -3.72
C SER A 119 10.90 -2.21 -3.58
N ASP A 120 12.19 -2.09 -3.32
CA ASP A 120 13.02 -3.21 -2.86
C ASP A 120 12.95 -3.27 -1.31
N ASP A 121 12.41 -4.38 -0.80
CA ASP A 121 12.24 -4.60 0.64
C ASP A 121 13.56 -4.51 1.41
N PHE A 122 14.67 -4.96 0.81
CA PHE A 122 15.98 -4.93 1.45
C PHE A 122 16.57 -3.52 1.48
N VAL A 123 16.41 -2.74 0.39
CA VAL A 123 16.80 -1.33 0.39
C VAL A 123 16.01 -0.55 1.43
N THR A 124 14.68 -0.75 1.45
CA THR A 124 13.77 -0.16 2.44
C THR A 124 14.23 -0.48 3.87
N PHE A 125 14.56 -1.75 4.14
CA PHE A 125 15.11 -2.18 5.43
C PHE A 125 16.43 -1.47 5.78
N MET A 126 17.35 -1.37 4.82
CA MET A 126 18.66 -0.75 5.03
C MET A 126 18.57 0.75 5.30
N GLU A 127 17.54 1.42 4.79
CA GLU A 127 17.23 2.83 5.08
C GLU A 127 16.62 2.99 6.48
N CYS A 128 15.70 2.11 6.89
CA CYS A 128 15.08 2.19 8.21
C CYS A 128 15.87 1.49 9.34
N LYS A 129 17.01 0.86 9.03
CA LYS A 129 17.81 0.08 9.99
C LYS A 129 18.16 0.84 11.26
N ASP A 130 18.47 2.14 11.17
CA ASP A 130 18.90 2.91 12.32
C ASP A 130 17.73 3.15 13.28
N GLN A 131 16.53 3.34 12.74
CA GLN A 131 15.30 3.42 13.52
C GLN A 131 14.93 2.07 14.14
N ILE A 132 15.08 0.97 13.40
CA ILE A 132 14.89 -0.38 13.94
C ILE A 132 15.85 -0.64 15.09
N MET A 133 17.13 -0.28 14.93
CA MET A 133 18.15 -0.45 15.97
C MET A 133 17.87 0.43 17.19
N LYS A 134 17.35 1.64 16.99
CA LYS A 134 16.91 2.51 18.09
C LYS A 134 15.74 1.90 18.85
N ASP A 135 14.70 1.46 18.15
CA ASP A 135 13.54 0.80 18.74
C ASP A 135 13.96 -0.46 19.52
N LEU A 136 14.85 -1.28 18.95
CA LEU A 136 15.37 -2.48 19.59
C LEU A 136 16.13 -2.16 20.90
N LYS A 137 16.95 -1.10 20.91
CA LYS A 137 17.64 -0.62 22.13
C LYS A 137 16.65 -0.15 23.21
N GLU A 138 15.53 0.43 22.79
CA GLU A 138 14.44 0.87 23.67
C GLU A 138 13.49 -0.26 24.08
N ARG A 139 13.80 -1.52 23.71
CA ARG A 139 12.92 -2.69 23.91
C ARG A 139 11.55 -2.51 23.25
N LYS A 140 11.53 -1.93 22.05
CA LYS A 140 10.33 -1.71 21.24
C LYS A 140 10.40 -2.49 19.95
N ILE A 141 9.28 -3.07 19.55
CA ILE A 141 9.10 -3.73 18.25
C ILE A 141 7.89 -3.08 17.58
N SER A 142 7.99 -2.81 16.29
CA SER A 142 6.91 -2.23 15.48
C SER A 142 6.79 -3.01 14.18
N SER A 143 5.61 -3.02 13.56
CA SER A 143 5.47 -3.45 12.17
C SER A 143 5.79 -2.28 11.27
N TYR A 144 6.72 -2.46 10.34
CA TYR A 144 7.18 -1.40 9.46
C TYR A 144 6.58 -1.59 8.07
N HIS A 145 5.89 -0.56 7.58
CA HIS A 145 5.23 -0.59 6.29
C HIS A 145 5.62 0.64 5.46
N THR A 146 5.89 0.41 4.17
CA THR A 146 6.09 1.51 3.23
C THR A 146 4.72 2.04 2.82
N PRO A 147 4.44 3.34 3.00
CA PRO A 147 3.17 3.90 2.55
C PRO A 147 3.05 3.77 1.03
N THR A 148 1.88 3.34 0.54
CA THR A 148 1.62 3.07 -0.89
C THR A 148 0.71 4.13 -1.50
N ILE A 149 -0.59 4.08 -1.22
CA ILE A 149 -1.61 5.02 -1.70
C ILE A 149 -2.10 5.85 -0.52
N GLN A 150 -2.09 7.18 -0.68
CA GLN A 150 -2.61 8.10 0.32
C GLN A 150 -4.06 8.50 0.03
N GLU A 151 -4.37 8.83 -1.23
CA GLU A 151 -5.68 9.34 -1.62
C GLU A 151 -6.08 8.81 -2.99
N PHE A 152 -7.36 8.45 -3.14
CA PHE A 152 -7.96 8.02 -4.40
C PHE A 152 -9.29 8.75 -4.63
N LYS A 153 -9.28 9.68 -5.58
CA LYS A 153 -10.46 10.42 -6.01
C LYS A 153 -10.85 9.99 -7.41
N VAL A 154 -12.15 9.85 -7.65
CA VAL A 154 -12.69 9.63 -8.98
C VAL A 154 -13.58 10.80 -9.35
N LEU A 155 -13.20 11.51 -10.40
CA LEU A 155 -13.94 12.64 -10.94
C LEU A 155 -14.78 12.16 -12.14
N VAL A 156 -16.08 12.45 -12.10
CA VAL A 156 -17.03 12.06 -13.15
C VAL A 156 -17.96 13.20 -13.48
N ASN A 157 -18.41 13.27 -14.74
CA ASN A 157 -19.41 14.23 -15.13
C ASN A 157 -20.75 13.97 -14.37
N PRO A 158 -21.42 15.01 -13.83
CA PRO A 158 -22.74 14.87 -13.20
C PRO A 158 -23.79 14.13 -14.06
N ALA A 159 -23.75 14.29 -15.39
CA ALA A 159 -24.68 13.63 -16.30
C ALA A 159 -24.45 12.12 -16.43
N THR A 160 -23.27 11.63 -16.03
CA THR A 160 -22.87 10.23 -16.18
C THR A 160 -22.79 9.50 -14.83
N VAL A 161 -22.85 10.21 -13.70
CA VAL A 161 -22.67 9.63 -12.35
C VAL A 161 -23.63 8.47 -12.05
N ASP A 162 -24.89 8.55 -12.49
CA ASP A 162 -25.90 7.51 -12.25
C ASP A 162 -25.63 6.19 -12.99
N ARG A 163 -24.77 6.25 -14.01
CA ARG A 163 -24.34 5.10 -14.82
C ARG A 163 -23.08 4.45 -14.28
N ILE A 164 -22.51 4.95 -13.19
CA ILE A 164 -21.23 4.52 -12.65
C ILE A 164 -21.44 3.86 -11.27
N GLU A 165 -20.68 2.80 -11.01
CA GLU A 165 -20.66 2.09 -9.73
C GLU A 165 -19.24 2.08 -9.18
N LEU A 166 -19.01 2.75 -8.04
CA LEU A 166 -17.73 2.70 -7.33
C LEU A 166 -17.64 1.44 -6.47
N ILE A 167 -16.77 0.51 -6.88
CA ILE A 167 -16.46 -0.71 -6.13
C ILE A 167 -15.51 -0.35 -4.98
N ARG A 168 -16.00 -0.58 -3.76
CA ARG A 168 -15.24 -0.42 -2.52
C ARG A 168 -14.39 -1.63 -2.20
#